data_AF-A0A9Q7XV13-F1
#
_entry.id   AF-A0A9Q7XV13-F1
#
_cell.length_a   1.000
_cell.length_b   1.000
_cell.length_c   1.000
_cell.angle_alpha   90.00
_cell.angle_beta   90.00
_cell.angle_gamma   90.00
#
_symmetry.space_group_name_H-M   'P 1'
#
loop_
_entity.id
_entity.type
_entity.pdbx_description
1 polymer ?
#
loop_
_entity_poly.entity_id
_entity_poly.type
_entity_poly.pdbx_seq_one_letter_code
_entity_poly.pdbx_strand_id
1 'polypeptide(L)' 'MIDEAVKSGARQALACEELGLNERTLQRWRHTREDGRPGARRPVPANKLSTAEREAVLAAANRPAMRG' A
#
# COMPACT_ATOMS: atom_id res chain seq x y z
N MET A 1 -19.50 6.84 -10.14
CA MET A 1 -19.64 6.74 -8.66
C MET A 1 -19.48 8.10 -7.96
N ILE A 2 -18.28 8.58 -7.57
CA ILE A 2 -18.16 9.88 -6.87
C ILE A 2 -18.51 11.05 -7.79
N ASP A 3 -17.96 11.07 -9.00
CA ASP A 3 -18.22 12.16 -9.96
C ASP A 3 -19.68 12.23 -10.40
N GLU A 4 -20.35 11.09 -10.51
CA GLU A 4 -21.78 11.03 -10.83
C GLU A 4 -22.63 11.58 -9.68
N ALA A 5 -22.33 11.18 -8.43
CA ALA A 5 -23.05 11.68 -7.26
C ALA A 5 -22.87 13.20 -7.09
N VAL A 6 -21.65 13.70 -7.30
CA VAL A 6 -21.39 15.15 -7.26
C VAL A 6 -22.12 15.87 -8.40
N LYS A 7 -22.13 15.32 -9.62
CA LYS A 7 -22.91 15.85 -10.74
C LYS A 7 -24.41 15.84 -10.49
N SER A 8 -24.92 14.88 -9.73
CA SER A 8 -26.32 14.83 -9.31
C SER A 8 -26.63 15.71 -8.08
N GLY A 9 -25.67 16.51 -7.62
CA GLY A 9 -25.86 17.51 -6.56
C GLY A 9 -25.40 17.09 -5.16
N ALA A 10 -24.81 15.90 -5.00
CA ALA A 10 -24.25 15.50 -3.71
C ALA A 10 -22.98 16.29 -3.37
N ARG A 11 -22.77 16.55 -2.07
CA ARG A 11 -21.49 17.07 -1.60
C ARG A 11 -20.41 16.00 -1.79
N GLN A 12 -19.22 16.41 -2.25
CA GLN A 12 -18.11 15.49 -2.45
C GLN A 12 -17.74 14.74 -1.16
N ALA A 13 -17.79 15.40 0.01
CA ALA A 13 -17.57 14.75 1.30
C ALA A 13 -18.52 13.57 1.55
N LEU A 14 -19.83 13.76 1.39
CA LEU A 14 -20.83 12.70 1.56
C LEU A 14 -20.63 11.57 0.55
N ALA A 15 -20.33 11.90 -0.71
CA ALA A 15 -20.05 10.89 -1.73
C ALA A 15 -18.76 10.09 -1.45
N CYS A 16 -17.79 10.67 -0.75
CA CYS A 16 -16.58 9.96 -0.31
C CYS A 16 -16.84 9.08 0.92
N GLU A 17 -17.68 9.53 1.85
CA GLU A 17 -18.02 8.78 3.07
C GLU A 17 -18.69 7.44 2.77
N GLU A 18 -19.58 7.39 1.77
CA GLU A 18 -20.22 6.13 1.31
C GLU A 18 -19.21 5.08 0.84
N LEU A 19 -18.01 5.51 0.43
CA LEU A 19 -16.92 4.64 -0.01
C LEU A 19 -15.85 4.43 1.08
N GLY A 20 -16.08 4.94 2.30
CA GLY A 20 -15.10 4.91 3.38
C GLY A 20 -13.86 5.78 3.09
N LEU A 21 -13.98 6.77 2.20
CA LEU A 21 -12.90 7.67 1.83
C LEU A 21 -13.06 9.02 2.50
N ASN A 22 -11.94 9.59 2.95
CA ASN A 22 -11.90 11.00 3.31
C ASN A 22 -11.85 11.86 2.04
N GLU A 23 -12.62 12.94 1.98
CA GLU A 23 -12.62 13.89 0.87
C GLU A 23 -11.22 14.38 0.48
N ARG A 24 -10.36 14.68 1.47
CA ARG A 24 -8.99 15.15 1.26
C ARG A 24 -8.10 14.09 0.59
N THR A 25 -8.39 12.81 0.81
CA THR A 25 -7.68 11.72 0.13
C THR A 25 -7.98 11.74 -1.35
N LEU A 26 -9.25 11.87 -1.74
CA LEU A 26 -9.65 11.97 -3.14
C LEU A 26 -9.07 13.21 -3.80
N GLN A 27 -9.15 14.38 -3.15
CA GLN A 27 -8.58 15.62 -3.66
C GLN A 27 -7.07 15.51 -3.90
N ARG A 28 -6.33 14.92 -2.94
CA ARG A 28 -4.89 14.68 -3.06
C ARG A 28 -4.55 13.78 -4.25
N TRP A 29 -5.30 12.68 -4.42
CA TRP A 29 -5.11 11.76 -5.55
C TRP A 29 -5.40 12.43 -6.90
N ARG A 30 -6.38 13.33 -6.98
CA ARG A 30 -6.66 14.10 -8.21
C ARG A 30 -5.56 15.10 -8.53
N HIS A 31 -4.92 15.67 -7.51
CA HIS A 31 -3.83 16.62 -7.69
C HIS A 31 -2.50 15.94 -8.02
N THR A 32 -2.25 14.75 -7.48
CA THR A 32 -1.02 13.97 -7.73
C THR A 32 -1.31 12.83 -8.69
N ARG A 33 -0.98 13.03 -9.96
CA ARG A 33 -1.29 12.07 -11.04
C ARG A 33 -0.38 10.84 -11.06
N GLU A 34 0.80 10.95 -10.46
CA GLU A 34 1.83 9.92 -10.50
C GLU A 34 1.83 9.10 -9.21
N ASP A 35 1.94 7.78 -9.36
CA ASP A 35 2.29 6.91 -8.24
C ASP A 35 3.71 7.26 -7.79
N GLY A 36 3.86 7.80 -6.59
CA GLY A 36 5.17 8.17 -6.03
C GLY A 36 5.99 6.96 -5.53
N ARG A 37 5.42 5.75 -5.50
CA ARG A 37 6.09 4.55 -4.99
C ARG A 37 7.34 4.13 -5.79
N PRO A 38 7.40 4.25 -7.13
CA PRO A 38 8.59 3.93 -7.91
C PRO A 38 9.78 4.86 -7.63
N GLY A 39 9.50 6.15 -7.41
CA GLY A 39 10.53 7.17 -7.13
C GLY A 39 10.88 7.32 -5.64
N ALA A 40 10.17 6.64 -4.75
CA ALA A 40 10.39 6.75 -3.32
C ALA A 40 11.80 6.27 -2.94
N ARG A 41 12.52 7.08 -2.14
CA ARG A 41 13.80 6.68 -1.55
C ARG A 41 13.58 5.50 -0.60
N ARG A 42 14.19 4.35 -0.90
CA ARG A 42 14.14 3.15 -0.07
C ARG A 42 15.54 2.83 0.45
N PRO A 43 15.99 3.50 1.54
CA PRO A 43 17.26 3.18 2.14
C PRO A 43 17.25 1.74 2.65
N VAL A 44 18.43 1.12 2.71
CA VAL A 44 18.58 -0.20 3.30
C VAL A 44 18.20 -0.10 4.78
N PRO A 45 17.24 -0.91 5.28
CA PRO A 45 16.88 -0.87 6.67
C PRO A 45 17.99 -1.48 7.53
N ALA A 46 18.13 -1.01 8.78
CA ALA A 46 19.18 -1.45 9.70
C ALA A 46 19.12 -2.95 10.03
N ASN A 47 17.93 -3.55 9.92
CA ASN A 47 17.68 -4.97 10.15
C ASN A 47 17.70 -5.81 8.85
N LYS A 48 18.29 -5.30 7.77
CA LYS A 48 18.45 -6.10 6.54
C LYS A 48 19.34 -7.30 6.84
N LEU A 49 18.76 -8.50 6.71
CA LEU A 49 19.51 -9.75 6.83
C LEU A 49 20.71 -9.75 5.87
N SER A 50 21.85 -10.13 6.43
CA SER A 50 23.06 -10.50 5.70
C SER A 50 22.80 -11.71 4.79
N THR A 51 23.71 -11.96 3.86
CA THR A 51 23.62 -13.11 2.95
C THR A 51 23.59 -14.43 3.74
N ALA A 52 24.43 -14.56 4.76
CA ALA A 52 24.50 -15.76 5.60
C ALA A 52 23.20 -15.98 6.39
N GLU A 53 22.61 -14.92 6.95
CA GLU A 53 21.33 -15.03 7.67
C GLU A 53 20.19 -15.41 6.72
N ARG A 54 20.18 -14.87 5.49
CA ARG A 54 19.19 -15.25 4.46
C ARG A 54 19.30 -16.73 4.10
N GLU A 55 20.52 -17.22 3.89
CA GLU A 55 20.78 -18.62 3.60
C GLU A 55 20.35 -19.53 4.77
N ALA A 56 20.64 -19.14 6.02
CA ALA A 56 20.21 -19.87 7.19
C ALA A 56 18.67 -19.96 7.29
N VAL A 57 17.96 -18.87 7.02
CA VAL A 57 16.49 -18.84 6.98
C VAL A 57 15.94 -19.75 5.89
N LEU A 58 16.51 -19.68 4.67
CA LEU A 58 16.10 -20.54 3.56
C LEU A 58 16.37 -22.02 3.87
N ALA A 59 17.53 -22.34 4.45
CA ALA A 59 17.87 -23.70 4.85
C ALA A 59 16.90 -24.21 5.92
N ALA A 60 16.53 -23.38 6.90
CA ALA A 60 15.55 -23.72 7.93
C ALA A 60 14.15 -23.96 7.36
N ALA A 61 13.69 -23.08 6.46
CA ALA A 61 12.37 -23.18 5.82
C ALA A 61 12.25 -24.42 4.92
N ASN A 62 13.34 -24.80 4.25
CA ASN A 62 13.38 -25.95 3.36
C ASN A 62 13.72 -27.28 4.07
N ARG A 63 13.81 -27.30 5.41
CA ARG A 63 13.99 -28.56 6.13
C ARG A 63 12.76 -29.43 5.90
N PRO A 64 12.94 -30.74 5.64
CA PRO A 64 11.81 -31.64 5.51
C PRO A 64 10.94 -31.55 6.76
N ALA A 65 9.63 -31.49 6.56
CA ALA A 65 8.67 -31.49 7.65
C ALA A 65 9.01 -32.68 8.57
N MET A 66 9.23 -32.39 9.86
CA MET A 66 9.44 -33.42 10.85
C MET A 66 8.17 -34.27 10.87
N ARG A 67 8.23 -35.45 10.25
CA ARG A 67 7.14 -36.42 10.23
C ARG A 67 7.10 -37.03 11.63
N GLY A 68 6.05 -36.68 12.38
CA GLY A 68 5.70 -37.32 13.65
C GLY A 68 5.24 -38.76 13.45
#